data_AF-A0A2N6CPP5-F1
#
_entry.id   AF-A0A2N6CPP5-F1
#
_cell.length_a   1.000
_cell.length_b   1.000
_cell.length_c   1.000
_cell.angle_alpha   90.00
_cell.angle_beta   90.00
_cell.angle_gamma   90.00
#
_symmetry.space_group_name_H-M   'P 1'
#
loop_
_entity.id
_entity.type
_entity.pdbx_description
1 polymer ?
#
loop_
_entity_poly.entity_id
_entity_poly.type
_entity_poly.pdbx_seq_one_letter_code
_entity_poly.pdbx_strand_id
1 'polypeptide(L)'
;MGLNERAGALMGVNPVLFSQEPSRHISDLECRHIVASHVFRRPPDELPVLDEMLSTGRFDVLQDEDIKEHLRNYVLFRGRARAYYEEATNELFRLHSRFPDLIAIGRVPTEAGLVGGWTALSGEGFRWGPVCDGEKMRASQAFLNEYVDNLSRIGSMTLFTEQRQEHLKELESALSARLGATAISGLQE
;
A
#
# COMPACT_ATOMS: atom_id res chain seq x y z
N MET A 1 -6.80 -3.96 7.63
CA MET A 1 -6.15 -4.82 6.62
C MET A 1 -4.73 -4.31 6.42
N GLY A 2 -3.74 -5.09 6.84
CA GLY A 2 -2.32 -4.73 6.78
C GLY A 2 -1.73 -4.96 5.39
N LEU A 3 -0.56 -4.36 5.10
CA LEU A 3 0.17 -4.58 3.85
C LEU A 3 0.57 -6.06 3.68
N ASN A 4 0.90 -6.75 4.77
CA ASN A 4 1.32 -8.16 4.76
C ASN A 4 0.19 -9.12 4.37
N GLU A 5 -1.04 -8.88 4.83
CA GLU A 5 -2.22 -9.67 4.46
C GLU A 5 -2.52 -9.54 2.96
N ARG A 6 -2.46 -8.31 2.44
CA ARG A 6 -2.60 -8.03 1.02
C ARG A 6 -1.53 -8.71 0.19
N ALA A 7 -0.26 -8.60 0.60
CA ALA A 7 0.85 -9.25 -0.09
C ALA A 7 0.69 -10.77 -0.10
N GLY A 8 0.34 -11.37 1.05
CA GLY A 8 0.12 -12.81 1.17
C GLY A 8 -0.97 -13.34 0.24
N ALA A 9 -2.12 -12.66 0.16
CA ALA A 9 -3.20 -13.05 -0.74
C ALA A 9 -2.80 -12.97 -2.23
N LEU A 10 -2.12 -11.88 -2.63
CA LEU A 10 -1.67 -11.70 -4.01
C LEU A 10 -0.56 -12.71 -4.37
N MET A 11 0.38 -12.96 -3.47
CA MET A 11 1.43 -13.97 -3.68
C MET A 11 0.83 -15.38 -3.77
N GLY A 12 -0.18 -15.69 -2.96
CA GLY A 12 -0.84 -17.01 -2.96
C GLY A 12 -1.65 -17.29 -4.22
N VAL A 13 -2.21 -16.27 -4.87
CA VAL A 13 -3.01 -16.45 -6.10
C VAL A 13 -2.17 -16.47 -7.37
N ASN A 14 -0.96 -15.89 -7.33
CA ASN A 14 -0.08 -15.80 -8.51
C ASN A 14 0.23 -17.16 -9.17
N PRO A 15 0.62 -18.23 -8.45
CA PRO A 15 0.89 -19.53 -9.07
C PRO A 15 -0.30 -20.08 -9.88
N VAL A 16 -1.53 -19.82 -9.41
CA VAL A 16 -2.76 -20.23 -10.10
C VAL A 16 -2.99 -19.41 -11.36
N LEU A 17 -2.86 -18.08 -11.28
CA LEU A 17 -3.06 -17.19 -12.43
C LEU A 17 -2.00 -17.38 -13.52
N PHE A 18 -0.76 -17.69 -13.14
CA PHE A 18 0.38 -17.82 -14.06
C PHE A 18 0.70 -19.27 -14.45
N SER A 19 -0.23 -20.19 -14.24
CA SER A 19 -0.10 -21.59 -14.67
C SER A 19 1.03 -22.40 -14.04
N GLN A 20 1.50 -22.00 -12.87
CA GLN A 20 2.47 -22.75 -12.07
C GLN A 20 1.79 -23.78 -11.16
N GLU A 21 0.51 -23.57 -10.84
CA GLU A 21 -0.35 -24.52 -10.13
C GLU A 21 -1.59 -24.89 -10.96
N PRO A 22 -2.26 -26.02 -10.64
CA PRO A 22 -3.55 -26.37 -11.22
C PRO A 22 -4.58 -25.26 -11.04
N SER A 23 -5.55 -25.20 -11.96
CA SER A 23 -6.70 -24.31 -11.80
C SER A 23 -7.46 -24.65 -10.51
N ARG A 24 -7.81 -23.62 -9.76
CA ARG A 24 -8.67 -23.72 -8.57
C ARG A 24 -9.55 -22.49 -8.46
N HIS A 25 -10.58 -22.61 -7.63
CA HIS A 25 -11.40 -21.46 -7.27
C HIS A 25 -10.55 -20.35 -6.62
N ILE A 26 -10.73 -19.12 -7.11
CA ILE A 26 -10.16 -17.91 -6.51
C ILE A 26 -11.02 -17.57 -5.31
N SER A 27 -10.43 -17.60 -4.11
CA SER A 27 -11.16 -17.27 -2.90
C SER A 27 -11.66 -15.82 -2.89
N ASP A 28 -12.70 -15.56 -2.11
CA ASP A 28 -13.22 -14.20 -1.87
C ASP A 28 -12.12 -13.22 -1.44
N LEU A 29 -11.18 -13.66 -0.60
CA LEU A 29 -10.07 -12.84 -0.14
C LEU A 29 -9.13 -12.48 -1.30
N GLU A 30 -8.69 -13.47 -2.08
CA GLU A 30 -7.83 -13.25 -3.24
C GLU A 30 -8.51 -12.35 -4.28
N CYS A 31 -9.79 -12.60 -4.58
CA CYS A 31 -10.56 -11.81 -5.51
C CYS A 31 -10.65 -10.34 -5.07
N ARG A 32 -10.91 -10.08 -3.78
CA ARG A 32 -10.90 -8.72 -3.23
C ARG A 32 -9.54 -8.03 -3.41
N HIS A 33 -8.44 -8.75 -3.19
CA HIS A 33 -7.10 -8.17 -3.36
C HIS A 33 -6.71 -7.95 -4.81
N ILE A 34 -7.09 -8.83 -5.74
CA ILE A 34 -6.93 -8.64 -7.18
C ILE A 34 -7.67 -7.36 -7.61
N VAL A 35 -8.95 -7.22 -7.23
CA VAL A 35 -9.75 -6.05 -7.60
C VAL A 35 -9.22 -4.76 -6.98
N ALA A 36 -8.76 -4.81 -5.74
CA ALA A 36 -8.17 -3.67 -5.03
C ALA A 36 -6.69 -3.44 -5.36
N SER A 37 -6.09 -4.17 -6.30
CA SER A 37 -4.65 -4.08 -6.61
C SER A 37 -4.22 -2.69 -7.09
N HIS A 38 -5.14 -1.93 -7.69
CA HIS A 38 -4.95 -0.54 -8.11
C HIS A 38 -5.10 0.51 -6.97
N VAL A 39 -5.50 0.09 -5.76
CA VAL A 39 -5.74 1.04 -4.66
C VAL A 39 -4.43 1.29 -3.92
N PHE A 40 -3.90 2.50 -4.05
CA PHE A 40 -2.70 2.96 -3.37
C PHE A 40 -3.06 4.02 -2.33
N ARG A 41 -2.60 3.83 -1.08
CA ARG A 41 -2.76 4.83 -0.04
C ARG A 41 -1.60 5.81 -0.08
N ARG A 42 -1.90 7.10 0.01
CA ARG A 42 -0.87 8.11 0.20
C ARG A 42 -0.11 7.79 1.50
N PRO A 43 1.22 7.75 1.48
CA PRO A 43 1.99 7.49 2.68
C PRO A 43 1.79 8.64 3.68
N PRO A 44 1.55 8.36 4.98
CA PRO A 44 1.63 9.38 6.03
C PRO A 44 3.10 9.74 6.27
N ASP A 45 3.63 10.71 5.53
CA ASP A 45 5.04 11.09 5.51
C ASP A 45 5.30 12.50 6.09
N GLU A 46 4.25 13.08 6.68
CA GLU A 46 4.26 14.43 7.25
C GLU A 46 5.01 14.45 8.58
N LEU A 47 5.90 15.45 8.73
CA LEU A 47 6.60 15.75 9.97
C LEU A 47 6.40 17.25 10.22
N PRO A 48 5.31 17.66 10.90
CA PRO A 48 4.91 19.07 10.99
C PRO A 48 6.01 20.01 11.48
N VAL A 49 6.81 19.58 12.46
CA VAL A 49 7.93 20.38 12.99
C VAL A 49 9.02 20.60 11.93
N LEU A 50 9.35 19.56 11.16
CA LEU A 50 10.30 19.68 10.06
C LEU A 50 9.76 20.60 8.96
N ASP A 51 8.47 20.50 8.65
CA ASP A 51 7.81 21.36 7.67
C ASP A 51 7.81 22.85 8.11
N GLU A 52 7.60 23.11 9.40
CA GLU A 52 7.76 24.45 9.98
C GLU A 52 9.21 24.96 9.88
N MET A 53 10.20 24.13 10.23
CA MET A 53 11.62 24.51 10.16
C MET A 53 12.06 24.85 8.73
N LEU A 54 11.59 24.10 7.74
CA LEU A 54 11.86 24.35 6.32
C LEU A 54 11.18 25.63 5.84
N SER A 55 9.90 25.83 6.14
CA SER A 55 9.13 27.00 5.69
C SER A 55 9.59 28.32 6.32
N THR A 56 10.14 28.28 7.53
CA THR A 56 10.63 29.45 8.25
C THR A 56 12.13 29.71 8.06
N GLY A 57 12.83 28.87 7.28
CA GLY A 57 14.28 28.96 7.11
C GLY A 57 15.08 28.66 8.38
N ARG A 58 14.44 28.05 9.40
CA ARG A 58 15.07 27.71 10.69
C ARG A 58 15.85 26.40 10.65
N PHE A 59 15.95 25.76 9.50
CA PHE A 59 16.72 24.52 9.36
C PHE A 59 18.20 24.70 9.73
N ASP A 60 18.75 25.90 9.50
CA ASP A 60 20.14 26.25 9.86
C ASP A 60 20.36 26.46 11.37
N VAL A 61 19.29 26.59 12.17
CA VAL A 61 19.39 26.67 13.63
C VAL A 61 19.90 25.36 14.22
N LEU A 62 19.59 24.23 13.55
CA LEU A 62 20.08 22.91 13.97
C LEU A 62 21.61 22.86 13.80
N GLN A 63 22.34 22.84 14.92
CA GLN A 63 23.81 22.82 14.92
C GLN A 63 24.40 21.42 14.76
N ASP A 64 23.58 20.39 15.00
CA ASP A 64 24.03 19.01 14.90
C ASP A 64 24.03 18.56 13.45
N GLU A 65 25.22 18.44 12.86
CA GLU A 65 25.37 18.07 11.45
C GLU A 65 24.87 16.65 11.15
N ASP A 66 24.93 15.73 12.13
CA ASP A 66 24.45 14.35 11.96
C ASP A 66 22.91 14.31 11.85
N ILE A 67 22.22 14.95 12.80
CA ILE A 67 20.75 15.09 12.75
C ILE A 67 20.33 15.86 11.48
N LYS A 68 21.08 16.91 11.12
CA LYS A 68 20.82 17.73 9.92
C LYS A 68 20.93 16.88 8.65
N GLU A 69 21.92 16.02 8.56
CA GLU A 69 22.08 15.08 7.43
C GLU A 69 20.91 14.10 7.34
N HIS A 70 20.54 13.44 8.44
CA HIS A 70 19.39 12.53 8.47
C HIS A 70 18.08 13.22 8.06
N LEU A 71 17.81 14.43 8.57
CA LEU A 71 16.63 15.20 8.19
C LEU A 71 16.65 15.59 6.70
N ARG A 72 17.81 16.01 6.14
CA ARG A 72 17.94 16.29 4.70
C ARG A 72 17.68 15.06 3.86
N ASN A 73 18.23 13.91 4.25
CA ASN A 73 18.01 12.63 3.57
C ASN A 73 16.54 12.25 3.59
N TYR A 74 15.86 12.43 4.73
CA TYR A 74 14.42 12.20 4.84
C TYR A 74 13.61 13.13 3.94
N VAL A 75 13.95 14.43 3.84
CA VAL A 75 13.27 15.38 2.94
C VAL A 75 13.42 14.97 1.48
N LEU A 76 14.62 14.59 1.05
CA LEU A 76 14.88 14.12 -0.32
C LEU A 76 14.11 12.83 -0.62
N PHE A 77 14.15 11.87 0.31
CA PHE A 77 13.38 10.64 0.22
C PHE A 77 11.88 10.92 0.08
N ARG A 78 11.34 11.79 0.93
CA ARG A 78 9.92 12.18 0.93
C ARG A 78 9.52 12.78 -0.42
N GLY A 79 10.35 13.65 -0.99
CA GLY A 79 10.12 14.21 -2.33
C GLY A 79 10.02 13.13 -3.41
N ARG A 80 10.96 12.17 -3.43
CA ARG A 80 10.95 11.05 -4.39
C ARG A 80 9.72 10.15 -4.19
N ALA A 81 9.39 9.80 -2.95
CA ALA A 81 8.25 8.95 -2.64
C ALA A 81 6.90 9.58 -3.04
N ARG A 82 6.74 10.90 -2.85
CA ARG A 82 5.56 11.65 -3.29
C ARG A 82 5.44 11.70 -4.82
N ALA A 83 6.53 12.02 -5.52
CA ALA A 83 6.54 12.03 -6.98
C ALA A 83 6.20 10.65 -7.55
N TYR A 84 6.77 9.58 -6.99
CA TYR A 84 6.42 8.22 -7.38
C TYR A 84 4.94 7.89 -7.11
N TYR A 85 4.39 8.31 -5.97
CA TYR A 85 2.96 8.11 -5.67
C TYR A 85 2.07 8.81 -6.71
N GLU A 86 2.39 10.05 -7.08
CA GLU A 86 1.67 10.79 -8.12
C GLU A 86 1.72 10.05 -9.46
N GLU A 87 2.90 9.57 -9.88
CA GLU A 87 3.06 8.76 -11.09
C GLU A 87 2.25 7.46 -11.03
N ALA A 88 2.40 6.69 -9.95
CA ALA A 88 1.75 5.39 -9.79
C ALA A 88 0.21 5.50 -9.73
N THR A 89 -0.31 6.65 -9.32
CA THR A 89 -1.75 6.93 -9.23
C THR A 89 -2.32 7.68 -10.44
N ASN A 90 -1.47 8.17 -11.36
CA ASN A 90 -1.92 8.88 -12.55
C ASN A 90 -2.67 7.97 -13.54
N GLU A 91 -2.21 6.72 -13.70
CA GLU A 91 -2.88 5.73 -14.55
C GLU A 91 -3.27 4.50 -13.74
N LEU A 92 -4.52 4.43 -13.25
CA LEU A 92 -4.95 3.29 -12.44
C LEU A 92 -5.55 2.18 -13.31
N PHE A 93 -4.96 0.98 -13.28
CA PHE A 93 -5.58 -0.19 -13.88
C PHE A 93 -6.66 -0.78 -12.99
N ARG A 94 -7.85 -0.18 -13.09
CA ARG A 94 -9.08 -0.67 -12.46
C ARG A 94 -9.54 -1.94 -13.17
N LEU A 95 -8.98 -3.08 -12.78
CA LEU A 95 -9.15 -4.37 -13.47
C LEU A 95 -10.63 -4.74 -13.67
N HIS A 96 -11.50 -4.47 -12.69
CA HIS A 96 -12.94 -4.73 -12.79
C HIS A 96 -13.67 -3.85 -13.82
N SER A 97 -13.16 -2.65 -14.13
CA SER A 97 -13.73 -1.79 -15.16
C SER A 97 -13.24 -2.17 -16.56
N ARG A 98 -11.98 -2.62 -16.67
CA ARG A 98 -11.34 -2.98 -17.94
C ARG A 98 -11.64 -4.40 -18.40
N PHE A 99 -11.87 -5.31 -17.46
CA PHE A 99 -12.14 -6.72 -17.71
C PHE A 99 -13.44 -7.18 -17.03
N PRO A 100 -14.59 -6.59 -17.36
CA PRO A 100 -15.87 -6.90 -16.70
C PRO A 100 -16.30 -8.36 -16.86
N ASP A 101 -15.86 -9.04 -17.93
CA ASP A 101 -16.14 -10.46 -18.17
C ASP A 101 -15.29 -11.41 -17.31
N LEU A 102 -14.22 -10.90 -16.69
CA LEU A 102 -13.32 -11.63 -15.80
C LEU A 102 -13.62 -11.32 -14.33
N ILE A 103 -14.03 -10.07 -14.06
CA ILE A 103 -14.31 -9.55 -12.73
C ILE A 103 -15.64 -8.81 -12.77
N ALA A 104 -16.64 -9.38 -12.12
CA ALA A 104 -17.92 -8.71 -11.90
C ALA A 104 -17.97 -8.10 -10.50
N ILE A 105 -18.66 -6.98 -10.35
CA ILE A 105 -19.10 -6.49 -9.03
C ILE A 105 -20.54 -6.92 -8.85
N GLY A 106 -20.78 -7.81 -7.89
CA GLY A 106 -22.07 -8.43 -7.65
C GLY A 106 -22.58 -8.21 -6.22
N ARG A 107 -23.84 -8.59 -6.01
CA ARG A 107 -24.41 -8.79 -4.68
C ARG A 107 -23.95 -10.15 -4.16
N VAL A 108 -23.21 -10.16 -3.06
CA VAL A 108 -22.75 -11.38 -2.41
C VAL A 108 -23.27 -11.42 -0.96
N PRO A 109 -23.42 -12.61 -0.35
CA PRO A 109 -23.92 -12.71 1.02
C PRO A 109 -23.08 -11.92 2.03
N THR A 110 -23.75 -11.36 3.03
CA THR A 110 -23.07 -10.70 4.16
C THR A 110 -22.45 -11.75 5.06
N GLU A 111 -21.16 -11.60 5.37
CA GLU A 111 -20.44 -12.44 6.33
C GLU A 111 -20.30 -11.68 7.66
N ALA A 112 -20.57 -12.36 8.78
CA ALA A 112 -20.43 -11.76 10.11
C ALA A 112 -18.97 -11.34 10.36
N GLY A 113 -18.76 -10.09 10.76
CA GLY A 113 -17.43 -9.54 11.08
C GLY A 113 -16.62 -9.03 9.88
N LEU A 114 -17.12 -9.14 8.65
CA LEU A 114 -16.42 -8.63 7.47
C LEU A 114 -16.71 -7.13 7.27
N VAL A 115 -15.74 -6.27 7.61
CA VAL A 115 -15.76 -4.83 7.30
C VAL A 115 -14.80 -4.54 6.16
N GLY A 116 -15.33 -4.22 4.96
CA GLY A 116 -14.54 -3.97 3.76
C GLY A 116 -14.93 -2.66 3.07
N GLY A 117 -14.08 -2.14 2.20
CA GLY A 117 -14.33 -0.85 1.52
C GLY A 117 -15.63 -0.80 0.69
N TRP A 118 -16.13 -1.97 0.26
CA TRP A 118 -17.36 -2.11 -0.52
C TRP A 118 -18.59 -2.40 0.36
N THR A 119 -18.44 -2.57 1.67
CA THR A 119 -19.53 -2.98 2.56
C THR A 119 -20.33 -1.81 3.12
N ALA A 120 -19.78 -0.59 3.11
CA ALA A 120 -20.38 0.59 3.78
C ALA A 120 -21.75 1.02 3.20
N LEU A 121 -22.01 0.76 1.93
CA LEU A 121 -23.27 1.09 1.24
C LEU A 121 -24.03 -0.19 0.80
N SER A 122 -24.00 -1.20 1.66
CA SER A 122 -24.68 -2.48 1.44
C SER A 122 -26.13 -2.45 1.95
N GLY A 123 -26.99 -3.30 1.38
CA GLY A 123 -28.38 -3.44 1.82
C GLY A 123 -28.57 -4.63 2.76
N GLU A 124 -29.81 -4.85 3.20
CA GLU A 124 -30.15 -6.00 4.02
C GLU A 124 -29.91 -7.32 3.27
N GLY A 125 -29.19 -8.25 3.91
CA GLY A 125 -28.93 -9.59 3.36
C GLY A 125 -27.85 -9.69 2.26
N PHE A 126 -27.25 -8.58 1.82
CA PHE A 126 -26.17 -8.61 0.85
C PHE A 126 -25.11 -7.54 1.11
N ARG A 127 -23.91 -7.77 0.58
CA ARG A 127 -22.85 -6.76 0.41
C ARG A 127 -22.44 -6.67 -1.05
N TRP A 128 -21.88 -5.54 -1.45
CA TRP A 128 -21.18 -5.47 -2.74
C TRP A 128 -19.83 -6.20 -2.63
N GLY A 129 -19.54 -7.06 -3.59
CA GLY A 129 -18.31 -7.82 -3.61
C GLY A 129 -17.87 -8.17 -5.03
N PRO A 130 -16.56 -8.28 -5.27
CA PRO A 130 -16.06 -8.76 -6.54
C PRO A 130 -16.27 -10.28 -6.65
N VAL A 131 -16.55 -10.73 -7.87
CA VAL A 131 -16.64 -12.13 -8.26
C VAL A 131 -15.64 -12.34 -9.40
N CYS A 132 -14.71 -13.27 -9.21
CA CYS A 132 -13.58 -13.50 -10.10
C CYS A 132 -13.72 -14.82 -10.84
N ASP A 133 -13.61 -14.79 -12.17
CA ASP A 133 -13.52 -15.98 -13.01
C ASP A 133 -12.05 -16.36 -13.21
N GLY A 134 -11.54 -17.24 -12.34
CA GLY A 134 -10.13 -17.62 -12.33
C GLY A 134 -9.63 -18.26 -13.64
N GLU A 135 -10.50 -19.01 -14.33
CA GLU A 135 -10.13 -19.67 -15.58
C GLU A 135 -9.98 -18.65 -16.70
N LYS A 136 -10.93 -17.72 -16.84
CA LYS A 136 -10.83 -16.66 -17.84
C LYS A 136 -9.72 -15.67 -17.53
N MET A 137 -9.50 -15.35 -16.25
CA MET A 137 -8.36 -14.53 -15.81
C MET A 137 -7.03 -15.13 -16.26
N ARG A 138 -6.84 -16.42 -15.98
CA ARG A 138 -5.65 -17.18 -16.37
C ARG A 138 -5.47 -17.24 -17.89
N ALA A 139 -6.57 -17.30 -18.65
CA ALA A 139 -6.53 -17.33 -20.11
C ALA A 139 -6.33 -15.95 -20.78
N SER A 140 -6.43 -14.85 -20.02
CA SER A 140 -6.37 -13.49 -20.57
C SER A 140 -5.01 -12.84 -20.36
N GLN A 141 -4.17 -12.84 -21.39
CA GLN A 141 -2.85 -12.19 -21.33
C GLN A 141 -2.95 -10.68 -21.04
N ALA A 142 -3.97 -10.01 -21.58
CA ALA A 142 -4.20 -8.59 -21.32
C ALA A 142 -4.45 -8.32 -19.83
N PHE A 143 -5.27 -9.17 -19.18
CA PHE A 143 -5.50 -9.09 -17.74
C PHE A 143 -4.23 -9.36 -16.94
N LEU A 144 -3.49 -10.43 -17.28
CA LEU A 144 -2.27 -10.80 -16.57
C LEU A 144 -1.22 -9.68 -16.64
N ASN A 145 -1.06 -9.01 -17.78
CA ASN A 145 -0.12 -7.89 -17.93
C ASN A 145 -0.47 -6.73 -17.00
N GLU A 146 -1.73 -6.27 -17.02
CA GLU A 146 -2.17 -5.15 -16.18
C GLU A 146 -2.19 -5.51 -14.69
N TYR A 147 -2.49 -6.76 -14.37
CA TYR A 147 -2.40 -7.27 -13.01
C TYR A 147 -0.96 -7.22 -12.50
N VAL A 148 0.03 -7.68 -13.28
CA VAL A 148 1.45 -7.59 -12.92
C VAL A 148 1.91 -6.15 -12.76
N ASP A 149 1.43 -5.24 -13.60
CA ASP A 149 1.77 -3.82 -13.48
C ASP A 149 1.25 -3.23 -12.15
N ASN A 150 0.01 -3.56 -11.77
CA ASN A 150 -0.49 -3.23 -10.42
C ASN A 150 0.39 -3.87 -9.31
N LEU A 151 0.80 -5.13 -9.45
CA LEU A 151 1.68 -5.79 -8.48
C LEU A 151 3.05 -5.11 -8.36
N SER A 152 3.65 -4.73 -9.48
CA SER A 152 4.93 -4.01 -9.51
C SER A 152 4.83 -2.71 -8.72
N ARG A 153 3.76 -1.94 -8.95
CA ARG A 153 3.51 -0.69 -8.21
C ARG A 153 3.29 -0.90 -6.72
N ILE A 154 2.59 -1.97 -6.32
CA ILE A 154 2.48 -2.36 -4.91
C ILE A 154 3.86 -2.65 -4.32
N GLY A 155 4.70 -3.41 -5.04
CA GLY A 155 6.07 -3.72 -4.63
C GLY A 155 6.89 -2.47 -4.36
N SER A 156 6.91 -1.53 -5.30
CA SER A 156 7.60 -0.24 -5.13
C SER A 156 7.07 0.56 -3.93
N MET A 157 5.75 0.61 -3.72
CA MET A 157 5.17 1.31 -2.57
C MET A 157 5.53 0.66 -1.23
N THR A 158 5.67 -0.67 -1.20
CA THR A 158 6.19 -1.40 -0.05
C THR A 158 7.65 -1.02 0.24
N LEU A 159 8.50 -0.97 -0.79
CA LEU A 159 9.91 -0.54 -0.66
C LEU A 159 10.01 0.89 -0.12
N PHE A 160 9.22 1.84 -0.64
CA PHE A 160 9.17 3.20 -0.08
C PHE A 160 8.70 3.20 1.37
N THR A 161 7.78 2.32 1.76
CA THR A 161 7.35 2.22 3.16
C THR A 161 8.48 1.71 4.07
N GLU A 162 9.25 0.72 3.63
CA GLU A 162 10.40 0.18 4.35
C GLU A 162 11.51 1.22 4.50
N GLN A 163 11.91 1.89 3.40
CA GLN A 163 12.92 2.96 3.41
C GLN A 163 12.53 4.12 4.33
N ARG A 164 11.23 4.48 4.35
CA ARG A 164 10.74 5.50 5.29
C ARG A 164 10.92 5.06 6.74
N GLN A 165 10.58 3.81 7.06
CA GLN A 165 10.74 3.28 8.42
C GLN A 165 12.22 3.28 8.83
N GLU A 166 13.12 2.94 7.92
CA GLU A 166 14.57 3.00 8.13
C GLU A 166 15.02 4.44 8.45
N HIS A 167 14.70 5.41 7.58
CA HIS A 167 15.05 6.81 7.83
C HIS A 167 14.51 7.36 9.15
N LEU A 168 13.26 7.00 9.52
CA LEU A 168 12.67 7.46 10.78
C LEU A 168 13.35 6.81 12.00
N LYS A 169 13.74 5.53 11.92
CA LYS A 169 14.48 4.84 12.98
C LYS A 169 15.90 5.39 13.14
N GLU A 170 16.58 5.68 12.04
CA GLU A 170 17.88 6.35 12.05
C GLU A 170 17.79 7.71 12.73
N LEU A 171 16.80 8.52 12.34
CA LEU A 171 16.56 9.83 12.95
C LEU A 171 16.21 9.73 14.44
N GLU A 172 15.35 8.78 14.82
CA GLU A 172 15.03 8.49 16.22
C GLU A 172 16.29 8.12 17.00
N SER A 173 17.15 7.25 16.46
CA SER A 173 18.39 6.81 17.09
C SER A 173 19.36 7.98 17.30
N ALA A 174 19.56 8.82 16.29
CA ALA A 174 20.40 10.01 16.37
C ALA A 174 19.88 11.00 17.43
N LEU A 175 18.56 11.26 17.46
CA LEU A 175 17.93 12.11 18.45
C LEU A 175 18.07 11.56 19.87
N SER A 176 17.80 10.27 20.08
CA SER A 176 17.94 9.59 21.37
C SER A 176 19.37 9.65 21.91
N ALA A 177 20.37 9.40 21.06
CA ALA A 177 21.78 9.47 21.44
C ALA A 177 22.18 10.87 21.92
N ARG A 178 21.64 11.92 21.30
CA ARG A 178 21.93 13.31 21.65
C ARG A 178 21.18 13.83 22.86
N LEU A 179 19.94 13.39 23.04
CA LEU A 179 19.11 13.80 24.18
C LEU A 179 19.40 12.99 25.46
N GLY A 180 20.26 11.97 25.38
CA GLY A 180 20.53 11.07 26.50
C GLY A 180 19.31 10.24 26.92
N ALA A 181 18.30 10.15 26.05
CA ALA A 181 17.06 9.44 26.29
C ALA A 181 17.17 8.02 25.72
N THR A 182 17.31 7.02 26.59
CA THR A 182 17.07 5.61 26.24
C THR A 182 15.63 5.46 25.78
N ALA A 183 15.40 5.43 24.46
CA ALA A 183 14.16 5.17 23.74
C ALA A 183 12.92 5.95 24.25
N ILE A 184 12.19 6.60 23.36
CA ILE A 184 10.80 7.00 23.66
C ILE A 184 9.95 5.72 23.58
N SER A 185 10.17 4.79 24.50
CA SER A 185 9.41 3.56 24.62
C SER A 185 8.14 3.84 25.43
N GLY A 186 7.04 4.03 24.71
CA GLY A 186 5.69 3.80 25.23
C GLY A 186 4.95 5.03 25.74
N LEU A 187 4.21 5.69 24.84
CA LEU A 187 2.90 6.22 25.22
C LEU A 187 1.92 5.04 25.20
N GLN A 188 1.90 4.29 26.30
CA GLN A 188 0.72 3.55 26.74
C GLN A 188 -0.09 4.50 27.61
N GLU A 189 -1.22 4.99 27.10
CA GLU A 189 -2.50 5.10 27.82
C GLU A 189 -3.63 4.79 26.84
#